data_AF-A0A1C5BD66-F1
#
_entry.id   AF-A0A1C5BD66-F1
#
_cell.length_a   1.000
_cell.length_b   1.000
_cell.length_c   1.000
_cell.angle_alpha   90.00
_cell.angle_beta   90.00
_cell.angle_gamma   90.00
#
_symmetry.space_group_name_H-M   'P 1'
#
loop_
_entity.id
_entity.type
_entity.pdbx_description
1 polymer ?
#
loop_
_entity_poly.entity_id
_entity_poly.type
_entity_poly.pdbx_seq_one_letter_code
_entity_poly.pdbx_strand_id
1 'polypeptide(L)'
;MPVLPSWLTEPLWDQFAALLSERLAYDPGHPLGCHRPRISDRIVFDKMLQLLRFGCSYQAIADSTCSATTIRNRRDERIRLGAFARLNQIALESYDRVVGLVLDQIAVDGSITKAPGGGEAAGRSSTAANRA
;
A
#
# COMPACT_ATOMS: atom_id res chain seq x y z
N MET A 1 -4.16 -13.84 14.58
CA MET A 1 -4.77 -14.24 13.28
C MET A 1 -4.10 -13.47 12.16
N PRO A 2 -3.87 -14.05 10.97
CA PRO A 2 -3.36 -13.27 9.85
C PRO A 2 -4.40 -12.21 9.47
N VAL A 3 -3.94 -10.96 9.29
CA VAL A 3 -4.80 -9.82 8.90
C VAL A 3 -5.44 -10.02 7.52
N LEU A 4 -4.85 -10.88 6.69
CA LEU A 4 -5.35 -11.24 5.36
C LEU A 4 -5.41 -12.78 5.25
N PRO A 5 -6.57 -13.39 4.95
CA PRO A 5 -6.64 -14.82 4.69
C PRO A 5 -5.91 -15.16 3.38
N SER A 6 -5.21 -16.29 3.35
CA SER A 6 -4.31 -16.65 2.23
C SER A 6 -5.01 -16.73 0.88
N TRP A 7 -6.28 -17.18 0.86
CA TRP A 7 -7.09 -17.30 -0.35
C TRP A 7 -7.36 -15.96 -1.06
N LEU A 8 -7.21 -14.83 -0.37
CA LEU A 8 -7.44 -13.50 -0.94
C LEU A 8 -6.24 -12.96 -1.74
N THR A 9 -5.07 -13.59 -1.62
CA THR A 9 -3.82 -13.08 -2.23
C THR A 9 -3.88 -13.06 -3.76
N GLU A 10 -4.35 -14.15 -4.38
CA GLU A 10 -4.41 -14.24 -5.84
C GLU A 10 -5.48 -13.32 -6.45
N PRO A 11 -6.74 -13.30 -5.96
CA PRO A 11 -7.74 -12.35 -6.47
C PRO A 11 -7.31 -10.88 -6.32
N LEU A 12 -6.63 -10.55 -5.22
CA LEU A 12 -6.10 -9.19 -5.01
C LEU A 12 -4.99 -8.87 -6.01
N TRP A 13 -4.11 -9.83 -6.31
CA TRP A 13 -3.10 -9.67 -7.34
C TRP A 13 -3.72 -9.47 -8.71
N ASP A 14 -4.73 -10.24 -9.10
CA ASP A 14 -5.36 -10.12 -10.42
C ASP A 14 -5.97 -8.72 -10.63
N GLN A 15 -6.72 -8.22 -9.63
CA GLN A 15 -7.27 -6.87 -9.67
C GLN A 15 -6.17 -5.81 -9.71
N PHE A 16 -5.11 -6.00 -8.92
CA PHE A 16 -4.00 -5.06 -8.88
C PHE A 16 -3.21 -5.04 -10.19
N ALA A 17 -2.94 -6.20 -10.77
CA ALA A 17 -2.21 -6.35 -12.04
C ALA A 17 -2.97 -5.67 -13.19
N ALA A 18 -4.30 -5.78 -13.22
CA ALA A 18 -5.14 -5.09 -14.20
C ALA A 18 -5.04 -3.54 -14.11
N LEU A 19 -4.63 -2.98 -12.97
CA LEU A 19 -4.44 -1.54 -12.78
C LEU A 19 -3.05 -1.06 -13.21
N LEU A 20 -2.11 -1.97 -13.45
CA LEU A 20 -0.78 -1.65 -13.93
C LEU A 20 -0.81 -1.50 -15.46
N SER A 21 -0.26 -0.40 -15.97
CA SER A 21 -0.04 -0.26 -17.41
C SER A 21 0.91 -1.36 -17.89
N GLU A 22 0.65 -1.94 -19.06
CA GLU A 22 1.61 -2.83 -19.71
C GLU A 22 2.95 -2.12 -19.83
N ARG A 23 3.95 -2.63 -19.11
CA ARG A 23 5.32 -2.14 -19.18
C ARG A 23 6.22 -3.25 -19.66
N LEU A 24 6.95 -2.94 -20.72
CA LEU A 24 7.95 -3.83 -21.28
C LEU A 24 8.99 -4.19 -20.20
N ALA A 25 9.43 -5.44 -20.21
CA ALA A 25 10.49 -5.92 -19.32
C ALA A 25 11.82 -5.19 -19.55
N TYR A 26 11.98 -4.62 -20.74
CA TYR A 26 13.10 -3.81 -21.19
C TYR A 26 12.62 -2.40 -21.57
N ASP A 27 13.43 -1.38 -21.29
CA ASP A 27 13.14 -0.02 -21.77
C ASP A 27 13.44 0.07 -23.27
N PRO A 28 12.44 0.32 -24.14
CA PRO A 28 12.63 0.31 -25.59
C PRO A 28 13.57 1.43 -26.09
N GLY A 29 13.83 2.46 -25.28
CA GLY A 29 14.76 3.55 -25.60
C GLY A 29 16.20 3.31 -25.14
N HIS A 30 16.49 2.16 -24.53
CA HIS A 30 17.81 1.97 -23.92
C HIS A 30 18.87 1.53 -24.96
N PRO A 31 19.97 2.30 -25.14
CA PRO A 31 20.89 2.16 -26.27
C PRO A 31 21.59 0.80 -26.42
N LEU A 32 21.87 0.11 -25.31
CA LEU A 32 22.75 -1.05 -25.29
C LEU A 32 22.05 -2.41 -25.34
N GLY A 33 20.72 -2.49 -25.28
CA GLY A 33 19.98 -3.77 -25.26
C GLY A 33 20.19 -4.68 -24.03
N CYS A 34 21.24 -4.45 -23.22
CA CYS A 34 21.76 -5.44 -22.26
C CYS A 34 21.68 -5.00 -20.79
N HIS A 35 20.54 -4.45 -20.37
CA HIS A 35 20.31 -4.06 -18.97
C HIS A 35 19.57 -5.14 -18.20
N ARG A 36 19.76 -5.12 -16.88
CA ARG A 36 19.02 -5.99 -15.97
C ARG A 36 17.51 -5.78 -16.20
N PRO A 37 16.74 -6.85 -16.50
CA PRO A 37 15.32 -6.72 -16.74
C PRO A 37 14.63 -6.15 -15.51
N ARG A 38 13.52 -5.47 -15.76
CA ARG A 38 12.65 -4.97 -14.68
C ARG A 38 12.22 -6.15 -13.80
N ILE A 39 12.37 -6.00 -12.48
CA ILE A 39 11.84 -6.97 -11.51
C ILE A 39 10.33 -7.06 -11.69
N SER A 40 9.83 -8.30 -11.71
CA SER A 40 8.41 -8.62 -11.87
C SER A 40 7.54 -7.84 -10.90
N ASP A 41 6.45 -7.27 -11.40
CA ASP A 41 5.49 -6.54 -10.57
C ASP A 41 4.88 -7.44 -9.49
N ARG A 42 4.80 -8.76 -9.71
CA ARG A 42 4.33 -9.76 -8.75
C ARG A 42 5.26 -9.87 -7.55
N ILE A 43 6.57 -10.00 -7.80
CA ILE A 43 7.58 -10.07 -6.74
C ILE A 43 7.48 -8.83 -5.85
N VAL A 44 7.40 -7.65 -6.45
CA VAL A 44 7.29 -6.41 -5.70
C VAL A 44 5.97 -6.32 -4.94
N PHE A 45 4.87 -6.80 -5.52
CA PHE A 45 3.57 -6.87 -4.85
C PHE A 45 3.60 -7.77 -3.61
N ASP A 46 4.13 -8.98 -3.72
CA ASP A 46 4.25 -9.91 -2.60
C ASP A 46 5.11 -9.32 -1.48
N LYS A 47 6.17 -8.58 -1.82
CA LYS A 47 6.99 -7.84 -0.85
C LYS A 47 6.20 -6.73 -0.16
N MET A 48 5.35 -5.99 -0.87
CA MET A 48 4.46 -4.99 -0.24
C MET A 48 3.43 -5.64 0.68
N LEU A 49 2.85 -6.79 0.32
CA LEU A 49 1.97 -7.54 1.22
C LEU A 49 2.69 -8.00 2.50
N GLN A 50 3.95 -8.40 2.39
CA GLN A 50 4.78 -8.73 3.56
C GLN A 50 4.98 -7.51 4.49
N LEU A 51 5.22 -6.31 3.94
CA LEU A 51 5.28 -5.08 4.75
C LEU A 51 3.98 -4.84 5.51
N LEU A 52 2.84 -4.97 4.83
CA LEU A 52 1.52 -4.76 5.44
C LEU A 52 1.22 -5.81 6.51
N ARG A 53 1.63 -7.07 6.28
CA ARG A 53 1.39 -8.18 7.20
C ARG A 53 2.29 -8.15 8.43
N PHE A 54 3.56 -7.80 8.26
CA PHE A 54 4.57 -7.92 9.32
C PHE A 54 4.90 -6.58 9.99
N GLY A 55 4.57 -5.44 9.38
CA GLY A 55 4.89 -4.12 9.93
C GLY A 55 6.39 -3.85 10.05
N CYS A 56 7.21 -4.52 9.23
CA CYS A 56 8.67 -4.43 9.29
C CYS A 56 9.25 -3.40 8.29
N SER A 57 10.56 -3.18 8.38
CA SER A 57 11.25 -2.25 7.46
C SER A 57 11.40 -2.86 6.07
N TYR A 58 11.53 -2.01 5.04
CA TYR A 58 11.86 -2.44 3.67
C TYR A 58 13.16 -3.26 3.61
N GLN A 59 14.13 -2.95 4.48
CA GLN A 59 15.39 -3.67 4.58
C GLN A 59 15.18 -5.10 5.09
N ALA A 60 14.24 -5.33 6.02
CA ALA A 60 13.98 -6.64 6.60
C ALA A 60 13.38 -7.65 5.60
N ILE A 61 12.69 -7.15 4.56
CA ILE A 61 12.08 -8.01 3.53
C ILE A 61 12.85 -8.02 2.20
N ALA A 62 13.83 -7.13 2.04
CA ALA A 62 14.67 -7.11 0.86
C ALA A 62 15.54 -8.37 0.81
N ASP A 63 15.72 -8.91 -0.38
CA ASP A 63 16.50 -10.12 -0.60
C ASP A 63 17.13 -10.11 -2.00
N SER A 64 17.63 -11.26 -2.45
CA SER A 64 18.23 -11.43 -3.78
C SER A 64 17.24 -11.15 -4.93
N THR A 65 15.93 -11.26 -4.68
CA THR A 65 14.89 -11.05 -5.70
C THR A 65 14.54 -9.59 -5.86
N CYS A 66 14.55 -8.79 -4.78
CA CYS A 66 14.17 -7.40 -4.83
C CYS A 66 14.82 -6.57 -3.70
N SER A 67 15.47 -5.47 -4.07
CA SER A 67 16.07 -4.55 -3.11
C SER A 67 15.04 -3.62 -2.46
N ALA A 68 15.34 -3.13 -1.26
CA ALA A 68 14.49 -2.19 -0.52
C ALA A 68 14.19 -0.92 -1.33
N THR A 69 15.18 -0.41 -2.06
CA THR A 69 15.04 0.77 -2.93
C THR A 69 14.07 0.50 -4.09
N THR A 70 14.14 -0.69 -4.70
CA THR A 70 13.20 -1.07 -5.77
C THR A 70 11.76 -1.10 -5.25
N ILE A 71 11.53 -1.67 -4.06
CA ILE A 71 10.18 -1.73 -3.46
C ILE A 71 9.61 -0.32 -3.27
N ARG A 72 10.40 0.61 -2.70
CA ARG A 72 9.98 2.01 -2.51
C ARG A 72 9.71 2.73 -3.83
N ASN A 73 10.62 2.62 -4.79
CA ASN A 73 10.47 3.27 -6.10
C ASN A 73 9.21 2.79 -6.82
N ARG A 74 8.94 1.49 -6.77
CA ARG A 74 7.74 0.88 -7.37
C ARG A 74 6.47 1.29 -6.65
N ARG A 75 6.48 1.36 -5.31
CA ARG A 75 5.37 1.93 -4.54
C ARG A 75 5.06 3.34 -5.00
N ASP A 76 6.06 4.21 -5.10
CA ASP A 76 5.86 5.61 -5.47
C ASP A 76 5.40 5.76 -6.92
N GLU A 77 5.92 4.92 -7.83
CA GLU A 77 5.41 4.80 -9.20
C GLU A 77 3.93 4.44 -9.23
N ARG A 78 3.50 3.45 -8.43
CA ARG A 78 2.10 3.00 -8.34
C ARG A 78 1.19 4.02 -7.68
N ILE A 79 1.70 4.79 -6.71
CA ILE A 79 1.00 5.95 -6.12
C ILE A 79 0.78 7.02 -7.18
N ARG A 80 1.81 7.38 -7.97
CA ARG A 80 1.67 8.35 -9.06
C ARG A 80 0.68 7.90 -10.13
N LEU A 81 0.59 6.61 -10.40
CA LEU A 81 -0.42 6.02 -11.29
C LEU A 81 -1.81 5.95 -10.66
N GLY A 82 -1.98 6.28 -9.37
CA GLY A 82 -3.26 6.13 -8.67
C GLY A 82 -3.73 4.68 -8.53
N ALA A 83 -2.82 3.69 -8.67
CA ALA A 83 -3.19 2.28 -8.65
C ALA A 83 -3.79 1.85 -7.29
N PHE A 84 -3.20 2.30 -6.18
CA PHE A 84 -3.72 1.99 -4.84
C PHE A 84 -5.07 2.64 -4.55
N ALA A 85 -5.27 3.88 -5.01
CA ALA A 85 -6.56 4.57 -4.84
C ALA A 85 -7.68 3.83 -5.58
N ARG A 86 -7.41 3.43 -6.83
CA ARG A 86 -8.36 2.64 -7.63
C ARG A 86 -8.62 1.25 -7.02
N LEU A 87 -7.58 0.56 -6.55
CA LEU A 87 -7.76 -0.73 -5.87
C LEU A 87 -8.62 -0.60 -4.62
N ASN A 88 -8.40 0.45 -3.81
CA ASN A 88 -9.21 0.72 -2.63
C ASN A 88 -10.69 0.97 -2.99
N GLN A 89 -10.94 1.74 -4.05
CA GLN A 89 -12.30 1.96 -4.54
C GLN A 89 -12.96 0.65 -4.98
N ILE A 90 -12.28 -0.19 -5.77
CA ILE A 90 -12.81 -1.50 -6.20
C ILE A 90 -13.13 -2.37 -4.98
N ALA A 91 -12.25 -2.39 -3.98
CA ALA A 91 -12.49 -3.15 -2.75
C ALA A 91 -13.73 -2.62 -2.01
N LEU A 92 -13.85 -1.31 -1.82
CA LEU A 92 -15.01 -0.69 -1.15
C LEU A 92 -16.32 -0.98 -1.89
N GLU A 93 -16.34 -0.82 -3.21
CA GLU A 93 -17.51 -1.12 -4.04
C GLU A 93 -17.89 -2.61 -3.97
N SER A 94 -16.90 -3.50 -3.98
CA SER A 94 -17.11 -4.95 -3.84
C SER A 94 -17.68 -5.30 -2.46
N TYR A 95 -17.13 -4.70 -1.40
CA TYR A 95 -17.62 -4.90 -0.05
C TYR A 95 -19.02 -4.34 0.15
N ASP A 96 -19.31 -3.14 -0.36
CA ASP A 96 -20.64 -2.53 -0.29
C ASP A 96 -21.68 -3.40 -1.01
N ARG A 97 -21.34 -3.95 -2.18
CA ARG A 97 -22.21 -4.86 -2.91
C ARG A 97 -22.53 -6.15 -2.14
N VAL A 98 -21.56 -6.68 -1.40
CA VAL A 98 -21.70 -7.98 -0.70
C VAL A 98 -22.34 -7.82 0.68
N VAL A 99 -21.98 -6.76 1.40
CA VAL A 99 -22.34 -6.56 2.82
C VAL A 99 -23.39 -5.46 3.01
N GLY A 100 -23.45 -4.47 2.11
CA GLY A 100 -24.28 -3.27 2.25
C GLY A 100 -23.72 -2.32 3.30
N LEU A 101 -22.66 -1.58 2.96
CA LEU A 101 -21.88 -0.80 3.93
C LEU A 101 -22.53 0.55 4.31
N VAL A 102 -23.60 1.00 3.61
CA VAL A 102 -24.31 2.27 3.87
C VAL A 102 -23.32 3.40 4.16
N LEU A 103 -22.33 3.56 3.26
CA LEU A 103 -21.18 4.44 3.44
C LEU A 103 -21.55 5.93 3.56
N ASP A 104 -22.79 6.29 3.20
CA ASP A 104 -23.37 7.63 3.30
C ASP A 104 -23.81 8.00 4.73
N GLN A 105 -23.98 7.04 5.63
CA GLN A 105 -24.44 7.25 7.01
C GLN A 105 -23.51 6.61 8.06
N ILE A 106 -22.21 6.87 7.96
CA ILE A 106 -21.23 6.39 8.95
C ILE A 106 -20.90 7.49 9.96
N ALA A 107 -21.18 7.23 11.24
CA ALA A 107 -20.62 8.00 12.34
C ALA A 107 -19.15 7.63 12.54
N VAL A 108 -18.23 8.54 12.22
CA VAL A 108 -16.80 8.37 12.50
C VAL A 108 -16.53 8.82 13.93
N ASP A 109 -16.65 7.91 14.90
CA ASP A 109 -16.17 8.18 16.26
C ASP A 109 -14.64 7.99 16.32
N GLY A 110 -13.92 9.08 16.07
CA GLY A 110 -12.47 9.13 16.26
C GLY A 110 -12.15 9.41 17.73
N SER A 111 -11.78 8.37 18.50
CA SER A 111 -11.24 8.60 19.85
C SER A 111 -9.84 9.21 19.76
N ILE A 112 -9.74 10.53 19.98
CA ILE A 112 -8.45 11.21 20.20
C ILE A 112 -8.03 10.95 21.64
N THR A 113 -7.58 9.73 21.91
CA THR A 113 -6.92 9.41 23.18
C THR A 113 -5.46 9.87 23.13
N LYS A 114 -5.01 10.52 24.20
CA LYS A 114 -3.60 10.87 24.36
C LYS A 114 -2.81 9.56 24.38
N ALA A 115 -1.77 9.44 23.55
CA ALA A 115 -0.91 8.27 23.54
C ALA A 115 -0.42 7.93 24.97
N PRO A 116 -0.41 6.65 25.39
CA PRO A 116 0.12 6.26 26.68
C PRO A 116 1.61 6.63 26.70
N GLY A 117 1.98 7.66 27.45
CA GLY A 117 3.33 8.24 27.42
C GLY A 117 3.39 9.73 27.08
N GLY A 118 2.25 10.43 27.02
CA GLY A 118 2.19 11.90 26.93
C GLY A 118 2.67 12.61 28.20
N GLY A 119 3.96 12.49 28.51
CA GLY A 119 4.66 13.33 29.49
C GLY A 119 4.93 14.72 28.94
N GLU A 120 5.54 15.59 29.75
CA GLU A 120 5.82 17.00 29.44
C GLU A 120 6.65 17.22 28.15
N ALA A 121 7.31 16.18 27.64
CA ALA A 121 8.08 16.19 26.39
C ALA A 121 7.22 16.03 25.11
N ALA A 122 5.92 15.70 25.23
CA ALA A 122 5.03 15.62 24.07
C ALA A 122 4.63 17.03 23.63
N GLY A 123 5.08 17.45 22.44
CA GLY A 123 4.75 18.75 21.85
C GLY A 123 3.24 19.00 21.79
N ARG A 124 2.84 20.27 21.87
CA ARG A 124 1.43 20.68 21.80
C ARG A 124 0.80 20.14 20.51
N SER A 125 -0.34 19.46 20.64
CA SER A 125 -1.14 19.06 19.48
C SER A 125 -1.62 20.31 18.74
N SER A 126 -1.60 20.28 17.41
CA SER A 126 -1.95 21.41 16.53
C SER A 126 -3.40 21.89 16.62
N THR A 127 -4.24 21.21 17.41
CA THR A 127 -5.67 21.50 17.59
C THR A 127 -6.03 22.08 18.96
N ALA A 128 -5.07 22.33 19.86
CA ALA A 128 -5.35 22.87 21.20
C ALA A 128 -5.46 24.41 21.23
N ALA A 129 -6.10 25.01 20.23
CA ALA A 129 -6.43 26.43 20.22
C ALA A 129 -7.92 26.60 19.86
N ASN A 130 -8.78 26.38 20.84
CA ASN A 130 -10.06 27.09 20.87
C ASN A 130 -10.10 27.89 22.17
N ARG A 131 -9.96 29.21 22.03
CA ARG A 131 -10.12 30.21 23.09
C ARG A 131 -11.55 30.15 23.62
N ALA A 132 -11.69 30.24 24.94
CA ALA A 132 -12.82 30.90 25.59
C ALA A 132 -12.37 32.30 26.01
#